data_AF-A0A2G9R581-F1
#
_entry.id   AF-A0A2G9R581-F1
#
_cell.length_a   1.000
_cell.length_b   1.000
_cell.length_c   1.000
_cell.angle_alpha   90.00
_cell.angle_beta   90.00
_cell.angle_gamma   90.00
#
_symmetry.space_group_name_H-M   'P 1'
#
loop_
_entity.id
_entity.type
_entity.pdbx_description
1 polymer ?
#
loop_
_entity_poly.entity_id
_entity_poly.type
_entity_poly.pdbx_seq_one_letter_code
_entity_poly.pdbx_strand_id
1 'polypeptide(L)'
;MLTEDNENLVEFGIGGICNLCLDKSMKNHILSSGGLSLIINCLSSCREETVLSAITTLMYLCTTASRAEIITPPVVECMVRFSLSDNRRFSNLAKIFLEDYCTEQQVEEARSLSQHTVLGIPLPKD
;
A
#
# COMPACT_ATOMS: atom_id res chain seq x y z
N MET A 1 -6.24 -7.46 14.89
CA MET A 1 -7.17 -7.04 13.82
C MET A 1 -6.58 -7.14 12.41
N LEU A 2 -5.50 -6.42 12.04
CA LEU A 2 -4.88 -6.62 10.70
C LEU A 2 -4.11 -7.95 10.57
N THR A 3 -3.89 -8.64 11.68
CA THR A 3 -3.19 -9.93 11.76
C THR A 3 -4.14 -11.10 12.04
N GLU A 4 -5.46 -10.90 11.96
CA GLU A 4 -6.42 -11.98 12.14
C GLU A 4 -6.42 -12.90 10.92
N ASP A 5 -6.70 -14.19 11.13
CA ASP A 5 -6.88 -15.15 10.04
C ASP A 5 -8.19 -14.90 9.26
N ASN A 6 -9.16 -14.25 9.90
CA ASN A 6 -10.45 -13.95 9.27
C ASN A 6 -10.31 -12.73 8.34
N GLU A 7 -10.31 -12.99 7.03
CA GLU A 7 -10.16 -11.96 6.01
C GLU A 7 -11.23 -10.85 6.09
N ASN A 8 -12.45 -11.13 6.55
CA ASN A 8 -13.47 -10.09 6.74
C ASN A 8 -13.08 -9.13 7.87
N LEU A 9 -12.48 -9.64 8.95
CA LEU A 9 -11.99 -8.78 10.05
C LEU A 9 -10.81 -7.93 9.60
N VAL A 10 -9.93 -8.48 8.76
CA VAL A 10 -8.83 -7.73 8.17
C VAL A 10 -9.37 -6.63 7.25
N GLU A 11 -10.29 -6.95 6.35
CA GLU A 11 -10.92 -6.01 5.41
C GLU A 11 -11.64 -4.87 6.15
N PHE A 12 -12.50 -5.19 7.12
CA PHE A 12 -13.17 -4.18 7.95
C PHE A 12 -12.17 -3.36 8.76
N GLY A 13 -11.11 -4.00 9.25
CA GLY A 13 -10.07 -3.34 10.02
C GLY A 13 -9.33 -2.28 9.20
N ILE A 14 -8.84 -2.64 8.02
CA ILE A 14 -8.12 -1.69 7.16
C ILE A 14 -9.06 -0.64 6.59
N GLY A 15 -10.30 -1.00 6.25
CA GLY A 15 -11.32 -0.04 5.79
C GLY A 15 -11.63 1.01 6.86
N GLY A 16 -11.76 0.58 8.12
CA GLY A 16 -11.93 1.48 9.26
C GLY A 16 -10.73 2.41 9.46
N ILE A 17 -9.51 1.86 9.39
CA ILE A 17 -8.27 2.66 9.48
C ILE A 17 -8.19 3.69 8.34
N CYS A 18 -8.49 3.28 7.11
CA CYS A 18 -8.47 4.16 5.93
C CYS A 18 -9.39 5.37 6.09
N ASN A 19 -10.59 5.16 6.64
CA ASN A 19 -11.54 6.24 6.89
C ASN A 19 -11.11 7.18 8.02
N LEU A 20 -10.30 6.70 8.97
CA LEU A 20 -9.92 7.45 10.18
C LEU A 20 -8.54 8.11 10.09
N CYS A 21 -7.64 7.64 9.25
CA CYS A 21 -6.22 8.01 9.29
C CYS A 21 -5.92 9.45 8.83
N LEU A 22 -6.92 10.19 8.35
CA LEU A 22 -6.81 11.64 8.13
C LEU A 22 -6.95 12.44 9.43
N ASP A 23 -7.58 11.89 10.47
CA ASP A 23 -7.55 12.49 11.80
C ASP A 23 -6.11 12.50 12.34
N LYS A 24 -5.69 13.64 12.91
CA LYS A 24 -4.31 13.84 13.35
C LYS A 24 -3.92 12.94 14.52
N SER A 25 -4.85 12.70 15.45
CA SER A 25 -4.59 11.83 16.60
C SER A 25 -4.42 10.39 16.13
N MET A 26 -5.31 9.95 15.25
CA MET A 26 -5.26 8.59 14.67
C MET A 26 -4.00 8.38 13.84
N LYS A 27 -3.66 9.33 12.95
CA LYS A 27 -2.43 9.31 12.16
C LYS A 27 -1.19 9.13 13.05
N ASN A 28 -1.04 9.97 14.07
CA ASN A 28 0.09 9.90 14.98
C ASN A 28 0.13 8.55 15.72
N HIS A 29 -1.03 8.07 16.17
CA HIS A 29 -1.09 6.80 16.86
C HIS A 29 -0.63 5.64 15.97
N ILE A 30 -1.13 5.55 14.74
CA ILE A 30 -0.75 4.52 13.76
C ILE A 30 0.76 4.54 13.49
N LEU A 31 1.33 5.72 13.26
CA LEU A 31 2.76 5.86 12.97
C LEU A 31 3.63 5.50 14.19
N SER A 32 3.17 5.82 15.41
CA SER A 32 3.91 5.52 16.64
C SER A 32 3.81 4.06 17.10
N SER A 33 2.80 3.32 16.65
CA SER A 33 2.51 1.94 17.11
C SER A 33 3.11 0.85 16.23
N GLY A 34 3.89 1.21 15.20
CA GLY A 34 4.38 0.26 14.19
C GLY A 34 3.31 -0.24 13.22
N GLY A 35 2.14 0.42 13.19
CA GLY A 35 1.00 0.02 12.36
C GLY A 35 1.28 0.08 10.86
N LEU A 36 2.31 0.82 10.43
CA LEU A 36 2.65 0.97 9.01
C LEU A 36 3.08 -0.36 8.37
N SER A 37 3.87 -1.16 9.08
CA SER A 37 4.27 -2.51 8.63
C SER A 37 3.06 -3.41 8.36
N LEU A 38 2.03 -3.35 9.22
CA LEU A 38 0.81 -4.13 9.06
C LEU A 38 -0.02 -3.66 7.85
N ILE A 39 -0.07 -2.34 7.61
CA ILE A 39 -0.75 -1.76 6.44
C ILE A 39 -0.01 -2.15 5.14
N ILE A 40 1.32 -2.14 5.13
CA ILE A 40 2.12 -2.58 3.98
C ILE A 40 1.85 -4.06 3.68
N ASN A 41 1.76 -4.91 4.70
CA ASN A 41 1.44 -6.33 4.51
C ASN A 41 0.07 -6.54 3.85
N CYS A 42 -0.90 -5.67 4.10
CA CYS A 42 -2.22 -5.72 3.46
C CYS A 42 -2.17 -5.55 1.93
N LEU A 43 -1.07 -5.02 1.35
CA LEU A 43 -0.89 -4.97 -0.10
C LEU A 43 -0.79 -6.36 -0.75
N SER A 44 -0.43 -7.39 0.04
CA SER A 44 -0.35 -8.80 -0.40
C SER A 44 -1.67 -9.56 -0.29
N SER A 45 -2.74 -8.87 0.15
CA SER A 45 -4.04 -9.48 0.35
C SER A 45 -4.60 -10.00 -0.97
N CYS A 46 -5.33 -11.12 -0.92
CA CYS A 46 -6.11 -11.61 -2.06
C CYS A 46 -7.39 -10.81 -2.30
N ARG A 47 -7.80 -9.98 -1.34
CA ARG A 47 -9.02 -9.18 -1.39
C ARG A 47 -8.77 -7.79 -1.93
N GLU A 48 -9.52 -7.43 -2.96
CA GLU A 48 -9.36 -6.13 -3.60
C GLU A 48 -9.58 -4.95 -2.67
N GLU A 49 -10.65 -4.97 -1.88
CA GLU A 49 -10.99 -3.87 -0.98
C GLU A 49 -9.93 -3.66 0.12
N THR A 50 -9.30 -4.73 0.58
CA THR A 50 -8.16 -4.67 1.51
C THR A 50 -6.97 -3.97 0.86
N VAL A 51 -6.64 -4.33 -0.39
CA VAL A 51 -5.52 -3.71 -1.12
C VAL A 51 -5.82 -2.24 -1.43
N LEU A 52 -7.02 -1.91 -1.90
CA LEU A 52 -7.43 -0.53 -2.18
C LEU A 52 -7.34 0.36 -0.93
N SER A 53 -7.85 -0.15 0.20
CA SER A 53 -7.79 0.54 1.49
C SER A 53 -6.36 0.71 1.97
N ALA A 54 -5.48 -0.29 1.74
CA ALA A 54 -4.07 -0.22 2.10
C ALA A 54 -3.28 0.78 1.24
N ILE A 55 -3.54 0.88 -0.07
CA ILE A 55 -2.91 1.92 -0.92
C ILE A 55 -3.32 3.31 -0.41
N THR A 56 -4.62 3.53 -0.18
CA THR A 56 -5.20 4.83 0.18
C THR A 56 -4.74 5.32 1.57
N THR A 57 -5.01 4.55 2.63
CA THR A 57 -3.92 4.02 3.45
C THR A 57 -2.62 4.81 3.54
N LEU A 58 -1.64 4.26 2.83
CA LEU A 58 -0.27 4.74 2.74
C LEU A 58 -0.20 6.16 2.16
N MET A 59 -1.05 6.52 1.19
CA MET A 59 -1.10 7.90 0.66
C MET A 59 -1.46 8.92 1.75
N TYR A 60 -2.45 8.62 2.59
CA TYR A 60 -2.88 9.49 3.69
C TYR A 60 -1.86 9.55 4.83
N LEU A 61 -1.14 8.46 5.07
CA LEU A 61 -0.09 8.39 6.08
C LEU A 61 1.26 8.92 5.60
N CYS A 62 1.43 9.21 4.31
CA CYS A 62 2.69 9.72 3.77
C CYS A 62 2.92 11.18 4.18
N THR A 63 3.82 11.36 5.13
CA THR A 63 4.29 12.65 5.66
C THR A 63 5.80 12.70 5.53
N THR A 64 6.41 13.87 5.76
CA THR A 64 7.89 13.98 5.78
C THR A 64 8.54 12.98 6.74
N ALA A 65 7.91 12.64 7.86
CA ALA A 65 8.46 11.73 8.86
C ALA A 65 8.30 10.24 8.49
N SER A 66 7.22 9.87 7.81
CA SER A 66 6.88 8.47 7.48
C SER A 66 7.26 8.07 6.06
N ARG A 67 7.58 9.03 5.18
CA ARG A 67 7.85 8.80 3.75
C ARG A 67 8.91 7.73 3.51
N ALA A 68 10.00 7.71 4.27
CA ALA A 68 11.08 6.74 4.08
C ALA A 68 10.67 5.30 4.37
N GLU A 69 9.70 5.09 5.28
CA GLU A 69 9.17 3.77 5.63
C GLU A 69 8.08 3.32 4.65
N ILE A 70 7.36 4.28 4.03
CA ILE A 70 6.33 3.99 3.03
C ILE A 70 6.92 3.77 1.64
N ILE A 71 7.82 4.64 1.19
CA ILE A 71 8.39 4.62 -0.15
C ILE A 71 9.65 3.75 -0.17
N THR A 72 9.46 2.48 0.17
CA THR A 72 10.50 1.45 0.12
C THR A 72 10.48 0.74 -1.24
N PRO A 73 11.61 0.18 -1.70
CA PRO A 73 11.65 -0.51 -3.00
C PRO A 73 10.53 -1.57 -3.19
N PRO A 74 10.19 -2.43 -2.20
CA PRO A 74 9.11 -3.40 -2.36
C PRO A 74 7.74 -2.75 -2.54
N VAL A 75 7.46 -1.64 -1.86
CA VAL A 75 6.19 -0.91 -2.01
C VAL A 75 6.12 -0.25 -3.38
N VAL A 76 7.21 0.39 -3.84
CA VAL A 76 7.23 1.03 -5.16
C VAL A 76 7.10 -0.01 -6.29
N GLU A 77 7.76 -1.16 -6.17
CA GLU A 77 7.60 -2.28 -7.11
C GLU A 77 6.15 -2.77 -7.15
N CYS A 78 5.53 -2.93 -5.98
CA CYS A 78 4.12 -3.30 -5.87
C CYS A 78 3.19 -2.30 -6.58
N MET A 79 3.42 -1.00 -6.40
CA MET A 79 2.65 0.04 -7.11
C MET A 79 2.91 0.00 -8.62
N VAL A 80 4.14 -0.22 -9.07
CA VAL A 80 4.43 -0.41 -10.50
C VAL A 80 3.63 -1.59 -11.06
N ARG A 81 3.58 -2.73 -10.36
CA ARG A 81 2.81 -3.89 -10.77
C ARG A 81 1.30 -3.61 -10.80
N PHE A 82 0.76 -2.98 -9.76
CA PHE A 82 -0.65 -2.57 -9.73
C PHE A 82 -1.00 -1.57 -10.83
N SER A 83 -0.08 -0.67 -11.20
CA SER A 83 -0.28 0.30 -12.30
C SER A 83 -0.52 -0.36 -13.67
N LEU A 84 -0.10 -1.62 -13.82
CA LEU A 84 -0.24 -2.44 -15.02
C LEU A 84 -1.43 -3.42 -14.95
N SER A 85 -2.17 -3.47 -13.84
CA SER A 85 -3.32 -4.35 -13.68
C SER A 85 -4.50 -3.91 -14.56
N ASP A 86 -5.26 -4.89 -15.08
CA ASP A 86 -6.52 -4.66 -15.79
C ASP A 86 -7.61 -4.11 -14.85
N ASN A 87 -7.47 -4.30 -13.53
CA ASN A 87 -8.34 -3.66 -12.56
C ASN A 87 -8.08 -2.15 -12.53
N ARG A 88 -9.02 -1.38 -13.07
CA ARG A 88 -8.93 0.09 -13.16
C ARG A 88 -8.80 0.78 -11.81
N ARG A 89 -9.33 0.21 -10.73
CA ARG A 89 -9.23 0.81 -9.39
C ARG A 89 -7.80 0.73 -8.88
N PHE A 90 -7.18 -0.45 -9.00
CA PHE A 90 -5.77 -0.64 -8.68
C PHE A 90 -4.87 0.21 -9.55
N SER A 91 -5.02 0.14 -10.88
CA SER A 91 -4.11 0.84 -11.77
C SER A 91 -4.19 2.36 -11.62
N ASN A 92 -5.37 2.92 -11.36
CA ASN A 92 -5.51 4.35 -11.11
C ASN A 92 -4.87 4.77 -9.78
N LEU A 93 -5.17 4.11 -8.66
CA LEU A 93 -4.60 4.48 -7.36
C LEU A 93 -3.08 4.31 -7.34
N ALA A 94 -2.58 3.23 -7.95
CA ALA A 94 -1.14 3.00 -8.02
C ALA A 94 -0.42 4.05 -8.88
N LYS A 95 -1.01 4.49 -9.99
CA LYS A 95 -0.46 5.59 -10.81
C LYS A 95 -0.38 6.88 -10.01
N ILE A 96 -1.46 7.26 -9.32
CA ILE A 96 -1.46 8.44 -8.45
C ILE A 96 -0.39 8.31 -7.36
N PHE A 97 -0.26 7.13 -6.73
CA PHE A 97 0.79 6.90 -5.73
C PHE A 97 2.18 7.15 -6.31
N LEU A 98 2.48 6.58 -7.48
CA LEU A 98 3.78 6.72 -8.14
C LEU A 98 4.06 8.17 -8.56
N GLU A 99 3.05 8.88 -9.08
CA GLU A 99 3.17 10.26 -9.55
C GLU A 99 3.34 11.27 -8.41
N ASP A 100 2.57 11.12 -7.32
CA ASP A 100 2.52 12.11 -6.25
C ASP A 100 3.57 11.87 -5.15
N TYR A 101 4.02 10.61 -4.97
CA TYR A 101 4.83 10.23 -3.81
C TYR A 101 6.20 9.64 -4.16
N CYS A 102 6.43 9.13 -5.37
CA CYS A 102 7.73 8.58 -5.77
C CYS A 102 8.52 9.56 -6.65
N THR A 103 9.84 9.42 -6.67
CA THR A 103 10.67 10.09 -7.69
C THR A 103 10.77 9.24 -8.96
N GLU A 104 11.03 9.87 -10.10
CA GLU A 104 11.24 9.15 -11.37
C GLU A 104 12.30 8.05 -11.24
N GLN A 105 13.39 8.33 -10.52
CA GLN A 105 14.45 7.34 -10.26
C GLN A 105 13.92 6.11 -9.49
N GLN A 106 13.14 6.32 -8.42
CA GLN A 106 12.57 5.21 -7.65
C GLN A 106 11.64 4.35 -8.50
N VAL A 107 10.86 4.99 -9.38
CA VAL A 107 9.94 4.29 -10.28
C VAL A 107 10.71 3.50 -11.34
N GLU A 108 11.75 4.06 -11.94
CA GLU A 108 12.56 3.38 -12.95
C GLU A 108 13.32 2.17 -12.38
N GLU A 109 13.92 2.34 -11.20
CA GLU A 109 14.56 1.24 -10.47
C GLU A 109 13.57 0.09 -10.22
N ALA A 110 12.36 0.40 -9.76
CA ALA A 110 11.31 -0.60 -9.52
C ALA A 110 10.81 -1.28 -10.82
N ARG A 111 10.73 -0.56 -11.94
CA ARG A 111 10.39 -1.14 -13.25
C ARG A 111 11.44 -2.13 -13.72
N SER A 112 12.72 -1.81 -13.55
CA SER A 112 13.81 -2.71 -13.92
C SER A 112 13.80 -4.01 -13.11
N LEU A 113 13.45 -3.95 -11.82
CA LEU A 113 13.36 -5.12 -10.93
C LEU A 113 12.15 -6.00 -11.23
N SER A 114 11.00 -5.38 -11.56
CA SER A 114 9.76 -6.08 -11.92
C SER A 114 9.91 -6.94 -13.19
N GLN A 115 10.83 -6.56 -14.08
CA GLN A 115 11.16 -7.35 -15.28
C GLN A 115 12.02 -8.58 -14.97
N HIS A 116 12.67 -8.61 -13.79
CA HIS A 116 13.65 -9.63 -13.42
C HIS A 116 13.26 -10.51 -12.23
N THR A 117 12.24 -10.17 -11.42
CA THR A 117 11.97 -10.88 -10.17
C THR A 117 10.48 -11.18 -9.91
N VAL A 118 10.18 -12.47 -9.68
CA VAL A 118 8.93 -12.96 -9.08
C VAL A 118 9.14 -13.03 -7.57
N LEU A 119 9.10 -11.93 -6.81
CA LEU A 119 9.07 -12.02 -5.33
C LEU A 119 8.69 -10.67 -4.70
N GLY A 120 7.83 -10.72 -3.70
CA GLY A 120 7.66 -9.63 -2.73
C GLY A 120 6.25 -9.54 -2.17
N ILE A 121 5.25 -9.48 -3.04
CA ILE A 121 3.85 -9.31 -2.66
C ILE A 121 3.01 -10.15 -3.64
N PRO A 122 2.42 -11.29 -3.22
CA PRO A 122 1.49 -12.02 -4.07
C PRO A 122 0.28 -11.14 -4.38
N LEU A 123 -0.08 -11.08 -5.66
CA LEU A 123 -1.29 -10.37 -6.12
C LEU A 123 -2.54 -11.17 -5.71
N PRO A 124 -3.69 -10.50 -5.52
CA PRO A 124 -5.01 -11.11 -5.67
C PRO A 124 -5.06 -11.99 -6.92
N LYS A 125 -5.58 -13.21 -6.76
CA LYS A 125 -5.93 -14.05 -7.91
C LYS A 125 -7.23 -13.51 -8.49
N ASP A 126 -7.29 -13.42 -9.83
CA ASP A 126 -8.47 -13.05 -10.61
C ASP A 126 -9.71 -13.89 -10.23
#